data_AF-A0A4V3CAM4-F1
#
_entry.id   AF-A0A4V3CAM4-F1
#
_cell.length_a   1.000
_cell.length_b   1.000
_cell.length_c   1.000
_cell.angle_alpha   90.00
_cell.angle_beta   90.00
_cell.angle_gamma   90.00
#
_symmetry.space_group_name_H-M   'P 1'
#
loop_
_entity.id
_entity.type
_entity.pdbx_description
1 polymer ?
#
loop_
_entity_poly.entity_id
_entity_poly.type
_entity_poly.pdbx_seq_one_letter_code
_entity_poly.pdbx_strand_id
1 'polypeptide(L)'
;MKDVTQVFLYADPGSAQLFVAAAEAAGVKQVVLLSSMSTHAIHAETAGDPHALAERIIASGSFATTFLQPGTFMSNAMFWSHQIRALGQVRLPYLDAEEAPIHEQDIADVAIRVLSDGPGSEHDSRAYALTGPESMTRRHQIALIGETTGIPIDPVDLTPDQAREELGQTMRNPAQLEHLMFYWASRVGTPHPIEPTVEQLTDHPARPFTIWLEDHPDIFAT
;
A
#
# COMPACT_ATOMS: atom_id res chain seq x y z
N MET A 1 -19.57 17.94 -7.08
CA MET A 1 -18.36 18.07 -7.92
C MET A 1 -18.66 19.02 -9.07
N LYS A 2 -18.60 20.35 -8.86
CA LYS A 2 -18.81 21.30 -9.96
C LYS A 2 -17.43 21.74 -10.45
N ASP A 3 -17.22 21.79 -11.76
CA ASP A 3 -15.98 22.21 -12.42
C ASP A 3 -14.76 21.28 -12.17
N VAL A 4 -14.99 20.02 -11.75
CA VAL A 4 -13.94 19.01 -11.57
C VAL A 4 -13.86 18.13 -12.81
N THR A 5 -12.70 18.10 -13.47
CA THR A 5 -12.48 17.29 -14.69
C THR A 5 -11.68 16.01 -14.45
N GLN A 6 -10.88 15.94 -13.38
CA GLN A 6 -10.04 14.79 -13.05
C GLN A 6 -10.11 14.54 -11.53
N VAL A 7 -10.05 13.27 -11.12
CA VAL A 7 -10.17 12.87 -9.71
C VAL A 7 -9.10 11.85 -9.35
N PHE A 8 -8.40 12.09 -8.25
CA PHE A 8 -7.69 11.03 -7.52
C PHE A 8 -8.62 10.45 -6.45
N LEU A 9 -8.79 9.14 -6.42
CA LEU A 9 -9.81 8.47 -5.62
C LEU A 9 -9.20 7.34 -4.77
N TYR A 10 -9.56 7.27 -3.50
CA TYR A 10 -9.29 6.09 -2.67
C TYR A 10 -10.31 4.99 -2.95
N ALA A 11 -9.87 3.74 -3.02
CA ALA A 11 -10.77 2.60 -3.20
C ALA A 11 -11.71 2.42 -1.99
N ASP A 12 -13.00 2.62 -2.23
CA ASP A 12 -14.08 2.25 -1.31
C ASP A 12 -15.23 1.61 -2.12
N PRO A 13 -15.37 0.27 -2.11
CA PRO A 13 -16.43 -0.39 -2.86
C PRO A 13 -17.83 -0.02 -2.35
N GLY A 14 -17.97 0.43 -1.10
CA GLY A 14 -19.25 0.81 -0.52
C GLY A 14 -19.85 2.09 -1.11
N SER A 15 -19.00 3.01 -1.58
CA SER A 15 -19.42 4.27 -2.20
C SER A 15 -19.13 4.36 -3.69
N ALA A 16 -18.38 3.41 -4.28
CA ALA A 16 -17.94 3.46 -5.68
C ALA A 16 -19.08 3.68 -6.68
N GLN A 17 -20.24 3.01 -6.53
CA GLN A 17 -21.36 3.17 -7.47
C GLN A 17 -21.97 4.58 -7.42
N LEU A 18 -22.08 5.15 -6.21
CA LEU A 18 -22.55 6.53 -6.02
C LEU A 18 -21.55 7.53 -6.60
N PHE A 19 -20.25 7.26 -6.43
CA PHE A 19 -19.20 8.06 -7.02
C PHE A 19 -19.29 8.07 -8.55
N VAL A 20 -19.44 6.92 -9.21
CA VAL A 20 -19.55 6.83 -10.68
C VAL A 20 -20.68 7.74 -11.18
N ALA A 21 -21.89 7.58 -10.64
CA ALA A 21 -23.05 8.38 -11.04
C ALA A 21 -22.81 9.90 -10.83
N ALA A 22 -22.18 10.27 -9.71
CA ALA A 22 -21.89 11.68 -9.41
C ALA A 22 -20.78 12.26 -10.30
N ALA A 23 -19.76 11.47 -10.64
CA ALA A 23 -18.64 11.86 -11.50
C ALA A 23 -19.11 12.05 -12.95
N GLU A 24 -19.98 11.18 -13.45
CA GLU A 24 -20.59 11.31 -14.78
C GLU A 24 -21.49 12.55 -14.87
N ALA A 25 -22.35 12.76 -13.88
CA ALA A 25 -23.20 13.95 -13.81
C ALA A 25 -22.39 15.26 -13.73
N ALA A 26 -21.19 15.20 -13.15
CA ALA A 26 -20.25 16.31 -13.07
C ALA A 26 -19.41 16.52 -14.34
N GLY A 27 -19.41 15.56 -15.26
CA GLY A 27 -18.61 15.60 -16.48
C GLY A 27 -17.12 15.32 -16.26
N VAL A 28 -16.77 14.58 -15.20
CA VAL A 28 -15.41 14.08 -14.95
C VAL A 28 -14.92 13.32 -16.19
N LYS A 29 -13.65 13.51 -16.54
CA LYS A 29 -13.01 12.93 -17.73
C LYS A 29 -12.00 11.84 -17.39
N GLN A 30 -11.39 11.89 -16.20
CA GLN A 30 -10.40 10.91 -15.77
C GLN A 30 -10.54 10.63 -14.27
N VAL A 31 -10.32 9.38 -13.88
CA VAL A 31 -10.21 8.94 -12.49
C VAL A 31 -8.95 8.10 -12.32
N VAL A 32 -8.07 8.53 -11.43
CA VAL A 32 -6.92 7.73 -10.96
C VAL A 32 -7.28 7.16 -9.60
N LEU A 33 -7.43 5.84 -9.53
CA LEU A 33 -7.83 5.14 -8.31
C LEU A 33 -6.58 4.59 -7.60
N LEU A 34 -6.43 4.91 -6.31
CA LEU A 34 -5.54 4.20 -5.42
C LEU A 34 -6.17 2.85 -5.03
N SER A 35 -5.71 1.81 -5.71
CA SER A 35 -6.08 0.41 -5.53
C SER A 35 -5.02 -0.33 -4.69
N SER A 36 -4.76 -1.60 -4.98
CA SER A 36 -3.87 -2.47 -4.22
C SER A 36 -3.33 -3.61 -5.10
N MET A 37 -2.10 -4.08 -4.85
CA MET A 37 -1.60 -5.31 -5.48
C MET A 37 -2.37 -6.56 -5.06
N SER A 38 -3.19 -6.50 -4.00
CA SER A 38 -4.04 -7.62 -3.58
C SER A 38 -5.02 -8.09 -4.66
N THR A 39 -5.32 -7.24 -5.64
CA THR A 39 -6.16 -7.58 -6.81
C THR A 39 -5.53 -8.65 -7.72
N HIS A 40 -4.22 -8.86 -7.65
CA HIS A 40 -3.50 -9.89 -8.40
C HIS A 40 -3.52 -11.26 -7.72
N ALA A 41 -4.00 -11.35 -6.48
CA ALA A 41 -4.04 -12.63 -5.77
C ALA A 41 -4.96 -13.61 -6.51
N ILE A 42 -4.56 -14.90 -6.56
CA ILE A 42 -5.27 -15.98 -7.27
C ILE A 42 -6.77 -16.06 -6.89
N HIS A 43 -7.13 -15.59 -5.70
CA HIS A 43 -8.51 -15.60 -5.19
C HIS A 43 -9.22 -14.25 -5.24
N ALA A 44 -8.64 -13.19 -5.78
CA ALA A 44 -9.20 -11.83 -5.72
C ALA A 44 -10.64 -11.75 -6.28
N GLU A 45 -10.92 -12.45 -7.39
CA GLU A 45 -12.26 -12.50 -7.98
C GLU A 45 -13.24 -13.42 -7.22
N THR A 46 -12.75 -14.51 -6.61
CA THR A 46 -13.58 -15.50 -5.92
C THR A 46 -13.81 -15.18 -4.44
N ALA A 47 -12.91 -14.42 -3.81
CA ALA A 47 -12.91 -14.08 -2.38
C ALA A 47 -13.50 -12.69 -2.09
N GLY A 48 -13.83 -11.92 -3.13
CA GLY A 48 -14.42 -10.59 -2.98
C GLY A 48 -13.42 -9.56 -2.45
N ASP A 49 -12.22 -9.49 -3.05
CA ASP A 49 -11.26 -8.44 -2.72
C ASP A 49 -11.91 -7.05 -2.91
N PRO A 50 -11.91 -6.17 -1.89
CA PRO A 50 -12.61 -4.90 -1.93
C PRO A 50 -12.01 -3.93 -2.96
N HIS A 51 -10.70 -4.01 -3.22
CA HIS A 51 -10.04 -3.21 -4.25
C HIS A 51 -10.42 -3.69 -5.65
N ALA A 52 -10.45 -5.00 -5.90
CA ALA A 52 -10.88 -5.55 -7.18
C ALA A 52 -12.35 -5.22 -7.48
N LEU A 53 -13.20 -5.22 -6.44
CA LEU A 53 -14.59 -4.77 -6.57
C LEU A 53 -14.68 -3.27 -6.89
N ALA A 54 -13.90 -2.43 -6.20
CA ALA A 54 -13.83 -1.01 -6.49
C ALA A 54 -13.32 -0.73 -7.91
N GLU A 55 -12.25 -1.39 -8.36
CA GLU A 55 -11.73 -1.28 -9.73
C GLU A 55 -12.80 -1.59 -10.77
N ARG A 56 -13.53 -2.71 -10.62
CA ARG A 56 -14.61 -3.08 -11.55
C ARG A 56 -15.74 -2.04 -11.59
N ILE A 57 -16.17 -1.54 -10.42
CA ILE A 57 -17.24 -0.54 -10.36
C ILE A 57 -16.77 0.78 -11.00
N ILE A 58 -15.57 1.26 -10.66
CA ILE A 58 -15.01 2.49 -11.21
C ILE A 58 -14.77 2.38 -12.72
N ALA A 59 -14.30 1.22 -13.20
CA ALA A 59 -14.14 0.94 -14.64
C ALA A 59 -15.45 0.97 -15.43
N SER A 60 -16.61 0.86 -14.78
CA SER A 60 -17.90 0.91 -15.46
C SER A 60 -18.34 2.32 -15.85
N GLY A 61 -17.67 3.36 -15.34
CA GLY A 61 -17.96 4.75 -15.68
C GLY A 61 -17.51 5.14 -17.09
N SER A 62 -18.10 6.21 -17.62
CA SER A 62 -17.79 6.76 -18.96
C SER A 62 -16.53 7.65 -19.04
N PHE A 63 -15.74 7.73 -17.96
CA PHE A 63 -14.48 8.47 -17.87
C PHE A 63 -13.27 7.54 -18.05
N ALA A 64 -12.13 8.09 -18.44
CA ALA A 64 -10.87 7.35 -18.46
C ALA A 64 -10.47 6.91 -17.05
N THR A 65 -9.90 5.72 -16.91
CA THR A 65 -9.48 5.18 -15.62
C THR A 65 -8.03 4.73 -15.63
N THR A 66 -7.35 4.92 -14.50
CA THR A 66 -6.04 4.32 -14.23
C THR A 66 -6.03 3.79 -12.80
N PHE A 67 -5.51 2.58 -12.59
CA PHE A 67 -5.42 1.94 -11.29
C PHE A 67 -3.97 1.94 -10.81
N LEU A 68 -3.70 2.58 -9.67
CA LEU A 68 -2.42 2.49 -8.98
C LEU A 68 -2.53 1.38 -7.94
N GLN A 69 -1.74 0.33 -8.09
CA GLN A 69 -1.79 -0.88 -7.28
C GLN A 69 -0.49 -0.99 -6.47
N PRO A 70 -0.35 -0.24 -5.36
CA PRO A 70 0.80 -0.39 -4.47
C PRO A 70 0.78 -1.70 -3.69
N GLY A 71 1.97 -2.20 -3.37
CA GLY A 71 2.19 -3.24 -2.36
C GLY A 71 2.10 -2.68 -0.93
N THR A 72 2.90 -3.23 -0.01
CA THR A 72 3.00 -2.71 1.37
C THR A 72 3.50 -1.26 1.38
N PHE A 73 3.01 -0.41 2.28
CA PHE A 73 3.45 0.98 2.38
C PHE A 73 4.55 1.09 3.42
N MET A 74 5.56 1.93 3.19
CA MET A 74 6.58 2.22 4.21
C MET A 74 5.95 2.80 5.49
N SER A 75 4.89 3.62 5.33
CA SER A 75 4.10 4.16 6.43
C SER A 75 3.48 3.11 7.36
N ASN A 76 3.39 1.84 6.97
CA ASN A 76 2.92 0.79 7.87
C ASN A 76 3.89 0.57 9.05
N ALA A 77 5.17 0.92 8.91
CA ALA A 77 6.13 0.88 10.00
C ALA A 77 5.74 1.81 11.17
N MET A 78 4.95 2.85 10.92
CA MET A 78 4.44 3.76 11.97
C MET A 78 3.63 3.00 13.04
N PHE A 79 2.97 1.90 12.69
CA PHE A 79 2.22 1.08 13.65
C PHE A 79 3.11 0.41 14.71
N TRP A 80 4.41 0.29 14.45
CA TRP A 80 5.37 -0.28 15.40
C TRP A 80 5.87 0.75 16.42
N SER A 81 5.71 2.05 16.13
CA SER A 81 6.22 3.14 16.97
C SER A 81 5.72 3.07 18.41
N HIS A 82 4.47 2.65 18.63
CA HIS A 82 3.93 2.45 19.97
C HIS A 82 4.67 1.35 20.74
N GLN A 83 4.94 0.19 20.11
CA GLN A 83 5.67 -0.90 20.76
C GLN A 83 7.12 -0.52 21.04
N ILE A 84 7.75 0.19 20.10
CA ILE A 84 9.12 0.70 20.27
C ILE A 84 9.19 1.63 21.49
N ARG A 85 8.30 2.62 21.58
CA ARG A 85 8.27 3.54 22.73
C ARG A 85 7.90 2.86 24.05
N ALA A 86 6.95 1.93 24.03
CA ALA A 86 6.42 1.31 25.25
C ALA A 86 7.32 0.19 25.79
N LEU A 87 7.94 -0.59 24.90
CA LEU A 87 8.61 -1.87 25.24
C LEU A 87 10.06 -1.95 24.77
N GLY A 88 10.52 -1.04 23.90
CA GLY A 88 11.80 -1.22 23.18
C GLY A 88 11.80 -2.43 22.26
N GLN A 89 10.62 -2.92 21.87
CA GLN A 89 10.42 -4.15 21.10
C GLN A 89 9.51 -3.90 19.91
N VAL A 90 9.65 -4.73 18.89
CA VAL A 90 8.64 -4.90 17.84
C VAL A 90 8.29 -6.37 17.77
N ARG A 91 7.04 -6.69 18.14
CA ARG A 91 6.50 -8.04 18.24
C ARG A 91 5.59 -8.30 17.05
N LEU A 92 6.01 -9.18 16.15
CA LEU A 92 5.26 -9.49 14.93
C LEU A 92 5.39 -10.99 14.61
N PRO A 93 4.37 -11.59 13.97
CA PRO A 93 4.55 -12.89 13.34
C PRO A 93 5.37 -12.76 12.04
N TYR A 94 6.09 -13.83 11.69
CA TYR A 94 6.74 -13.96 10.39
C TYR A 94 7.69 -12.80 10.10
N LEU A 95 8.63 -12.53 11.01
CA LEU A 95 9.60 -11.44 10.85
C LEU A 95 10.46 -11.56 9.59
N ASP A 96 10.63 -12.78 9.10
CA ASP A 96 11.38 -13.08 7.88
C ASP A 96 10.50 -13.09 6.61
N ALA A 97 9.24 -12.63 6.72
CA ALA A 97 8.39 -12.35 5.56
C ALA A 97 8.97 -11.18 4.75
N GLU A 98 9.08 -11.36 3.44
CA GLU A 98 9.64 -10.37 2.52
C GLU A 98 8.55 -9.52 1.82
N GLU A 99 8.71 -8.21 1.92
CA GLU A 99 7.86 -7.18 1.31
C GLU A 99 8.75 -6.19 0.54
N ALA A 100 8.21 -5.53 -0.49
CA ALA A 100 8.87 -4.41 -1.15
C ALA A 100 8.14 -3.10 -0.85
N PRO A 101 8.30 -2.54 0.37
CA PRO A 101 7.47 -1.45 0.83
C PRO A 101 7.71 -0.19 -0.01
N ILE A 102 6.64 0.45 -0.48
CA ILE A 102 6.71 1.66 -1.31
C ILE A 102 6.52 2.93 -0.48
N HIS A 103 7.27 3.99 -0.81
CA HIS A 103 7.11 5.31 -0.22
C HIS A 103 5.83 5.99 -0.75
N GLU A 104 5.02 6.58 0.13
CA GLU A 104 3.79 7.28 -0.26
C GLU A 104 4.01 8.42 -1.26
N GLN A 105 5.19 9.06 -1.25
CA GLN A 105 5.52 10.11 -2.20
C GLN A 105 5.75 9.54 -3.62
N ASP A 106 6.26 8.31 -3.76
CA ASP A 106 6.36 7.67 -5.08
C ASP A 106 4.97 7.38 -5.67
N ILE A 107 4.01 6.97 -4.82
CA ILE A 107 2.61 6.78 -5.24
C ILE A 107 2.02 8.12 -5.71
N ALA A 108 2.27 9.18 -4.93
CA ALA A 108 1.80 10.53 -5.27
C ALA A 108 2.42 11.03 -6.57
N ASP A 109 3.72 10.83 -6.79
CA ASP A 109 4.43 11.26 -7.99
C ASP A 109 3.91 10.52 -9.23
N VAL A 110 3.64 9.21 -9.13
CA VAL A 110 2.98 8.44 -10.21
C VAL A 110 1.57 8.96 -10.47
N ALA A 111 0.78 9.23 -9.43
CA ALA A 111 -0.57 9.78 -9.59
C ALA A 111 -0.55 11.15 -10.27
N ILE A 112 0.36 12.03 -9.85
CA ILE A 112 0.57 13.36 -10.44
C ILE A 112 0.95 13.22 -11.90
N ARG A 113 1.86 12.30 -12.25
CA ARG A 113 2.23 12.03 -13.64
C ARG A 113 1.02 11.66 -14.49
N VAL A 114 0.27 10.64 -14.08
CA VAL A 114 -0.90 10.14 -14.81
C VAL A 114 -1.98 11.21 -14.98
N LEU A 115 -2.22 12.01 -13.93
CA LEU A 115 -3.17 13.12 -13.97
C LEU A 115 -2.67 14.26 -14.87
N SER A 116 -1.35 14.51 -14.92
CA SER A 116 -0.79 15.59 -15.74
C SER A 116 -0.85 15.29 -17.22
N ASP A 117 -0.64 14.03 -17.62
CA ASP A 117 -0.75 13.58 -19.01
C ASP A 117 -2.21 13.57 -19.49
N GLY A 118 -3.15 13.42 -18.54
CA GLY A 118 -4.58 13.60 -18.78
C GLY A 118 -5.28 12.44 -19.50
N PRO A 119 -6.60 12.56 -19.74
CA PRO A 119 -7.39 11.53 -20.43
C PRO A 119 -6.98 11.42 -21.91
N GLY A 120 -7.02 10.21 -22.46
CA GLY A 120 -6.59 9.91 -23.82
C GLY A 120 -5.08 9.66 -23.97
N SER A 121 -4.35 9.63 -22.84
CA SER A 121 -2.95 9.22 -22.77
C SER A 121 -2.81 7.69 -22.77
N GLU A 122 -1.57 7.20 -22.76
CA GLU A 122 -1.24 5.79 -22.64
C GLU A 122 -1.64 5.15 -21.30
N HIS A 123 -2.03 5.97 -20.32
CA HIS A 123 -2.45 5.55 -18.97
C HIS A 123 -3.91 5.09 -18.90
N ASP A 124 -4.71 5.38 -19.92
CA ASP A 124 -6.10 4.98 -19.98
C ASP A 124 -6.23 3.45 -19.93
N SER A 125 -7.10 2.95 -19.06
CA SER A 125 -7.31 1.52 -18.79
C SER A 125 -6.06 0.77 -18.28
N ARG A 126 -5.04 1.48 -17.80
CA ARG A 126 -3.84 0.85 -17.22
C ARG A 126 -4.02 0.55 -15.74
N ALA A 127 -3.40 -0.55 -15.32
CA ALA A 127 -3.17 -0.89 -13.93
C ALA A 127 -1.65 -0.97 -13.70
N TYR A 128 -1.16 -0.22 -12.73
CA TYR A 128 0.25 -0.06 -12.43
C TYR A 128 0.55 -0.69 -11.08
N ALA A 129 1.26 -1.82 -11.08
CA ALA A 129 1.83 -2.38 -9.86
C ALA A 129 2.98 -1.49 -9.37
N LEU A 130 2.97 -1.12 -8.10
CA LEU A 130 3.94 -0.19 -7.50
C LEU A 130 4.60 -0.82 -6.28
N THR A 131 5.93 -0.86 -6.28
CA THR A 131 6.73 -1.34 -5.16
C THR A 131 7.82 -0.34 -4.80
N GLY A 132 8.40 -0.48 -3.61
CA GLY A 132 9.69 0.14 -3.33
C GLY A 132 10.81 -0.48 -4.15
N PRO A 133 12.04 0.04 -4.02
CA PRO A 133 13.18 -0.40 -4.82
C PRO A 133 13.79 -1.74 -4.36
N GLU A 134 13.41 -2.25 -3.19
CA GLU A 134 14.04 -3.41 -2.57
C GLU A 134 13.02 -4.31 -1.89
N SER A 135 13.22 -5.63 -2.01
CA SER A 135 12.54 -6.66 -1.23
C SER A 135 13.31 -6.86 0.06
N MET A 136 12.66 -6.63 1.20
CA MET A 136 13.27 -6.71 2.52
C MET A 136 12.37 -7.41 3.51
N THR A 137 13.00 -8.10 4.47
CA THR A 137 12.27 -8.71 5.58
C THR A 137 11.74 -7.65 6.53
N ARG A 138 10.66 -7.95 7.25
CA ARG A 138 10.15 -7.08 8.33
C ARG A 138 11.22 -6.91 9.42
N ARG A 139 12.02 -7.95 9.68
CA ARG A 139 13.21 -7.89 10.54
C ARG A 139 14.22 -6.84 10.06
N HIS A 140 14.50 -6.78 8.75
CA HIS A 140 15.41 -5.80 8.18
C HIS A 140 14.84 -4.37 8.30
N GLN A 141 13.55 -4.18 8.03
CA GLN A 141 12.89 -2.87 8.26
C GLN A 141 13.06 -2.40 9.71
N ILE A 142 12.87 -3.29 10.69
CA ILE A 142 13.06 -2.97 12.13
C ILE A 142 14.52 -2.61 12.43
N ALA A 143 15.49 -3.33 11.86
CA ALA A 143 16.90 -3.02 12.01
C ALA A 143 17.24 -1.62 11.47
N LEU A 144 16.76 -1.27 10.28
CA LEU A 144 16.94 0.06 9.68
C LEU A 144 16.34 1.18 10.54
N ILE A 145 15.18 0.94 11.16
CA ILE A 145 14.60 1.90 12.12
C ILE A 145 15.56 2.11 13.30
N GLY A 146 16.07 1.03 13.89
CA GLY A 146 16.99 1.11 15.03
C GLY A 146 18.30 1.81 14.68
N GLU A 147 18.87 1.50 13.51
CA GLU A 147 20.11 2.13 13.01
C GLU A 147 19.92 3.62 12.75
N THR A 148 18.82 4.02 12.12
CA THR A 148 18.54 5.42 11.75
C THR A 148 18.20 6.27 12.97
N THR A 149 17.43 5.71 13.92
CA THR A 149 16.98 6.44 15.11
C THR A 149 17.97 6.39 16.27
N GLY A 150 18.92 5.45 16.24
CA GLY A 150 19.82 5.16 17.37
C GLY A 150 19.12 4.47 18.54
N ILE A 151 17.88 4.02 18.38
CA ILE A 151 17.11 3.33 19.41
C ILE A 151 17.38 1.82 19.31
N PRO A 152 17.81 1.14 20.40
CA PRO A 152 17.90 -0.31 20.39
C PRO A 152 16.50 -0.91 20.36
N ILE A 153 16.20 -1.69 19.31
CA ILE A 153 14.90 -2.34 19.12
C ILE A 153 15.11 -3.85 19.07
N ASP A 154 14.40 -4.58 19.93
CA ASP A 154 14.42 -6.04 19.96
C ASP A 154 13.24 -6.61 19.13
N PRO A 155 13.50 -7.25 17.97
CA PRO A 155 12.46 -7.86 17.15
C PRO A 155 12.06 -9.24 17.71
N VAL A 156 10.81 -9.37 18.15
CA VAL A 156 10.28 -10.60 18.74
C VAL A 156 9.38 -11.34 17.75
N ASP A 157 9.76 -12.57 17.41
CA ASP A 157 8.97 -13.43 16.53
C ASP A 157 7.84 -14.09 17.33
N LEU A 158 6.61 -13.69 17.04
CA LEU A 158 5.42 -14.26 17.66
C LEU A 158 5.04 -15.56 16.97
N THR A 159 4.63 -16.56 17.74
CA THR A 159 3.94 -17.70 17.14
C THR A 159 2.64 -17.24 16.47
N PRO A 160 2.12 -17.96 15.47
CA PRO A 160 0.86 -17.57 14.81
C PRO A 160 -0.31 -17.41 15.78
N ASP A 161 -0.36 -18.20 16.86
CA ASP A 161 -1.41 -18.11 17.87
C ASP A 161 -1.25 -16.86 18.75
N GLN A 162 -0.03 -16.56 19.19
CA GLN A 162 0.27 -15.32 19.94
C GLN A 162 -0.05 -14.08 19.09
N ALA A 163 0.33 -14.10 17.82
CA ALA A 163 0.06 -12.99 16.92
C ALA A 163 -1.44 -12.77 16.69
N ARG A 164 -2.24 -13.84 16.56
CA ARG A 164 -3.70 -13.71 16.47
C ARG A 164 -4.29 -13.08 17.72
N GLU A 165 -3.82 -13.50 18.89
CA GLU A 165 -4.25 -12.95 20.17
C GLU A 165 -3.86 -11.46 20.29
N GLU A 166 -2.59 -11.11 20.05
CA GLU A 166 -2.10 -9.74 20.18
C GLU A 166 -2.71 -8.81 19.11
N LEU A 167 -2.65 -9.17 17.83
CA LEU A 167 -3.16 -8.33 16.74
C LEU A 167 -4.69 -8.24 16.74
N GLY A 168 -5.40 -9.27 17.20
CA GLY A 168 -6.85 -9.28 17.31
C GLY A 168 -7.41 -8.24 18.29
N GLN A 169 -6.59 -7.75 19.22
CA GLN A 169 -6.99 -6.66 20.14
C GLN A 169 -7.12 -5.32 19.43
N THR A 170 -6.32 -5.08 18.39
CA THR A 170 -6.29 -3.82 17.64
C THR A 170 -6.98 -3.92 16.28
N MET A 171 -6.89 -5.08 15.61
CA MET A 171 -7.47 -5.32 14.29
C MET A 171 -8.86 -5.95 14.44
N ARG A 172 -9.89 -5.10 14.42
CA ARG A 172 -11.28 -5.50 14.70
C ARG A 172 -11.93 -6.37 13.63
N ASN A 173 -11.33 -6.51 12.45
CA ASN A 173 -11.85 -7.33 11.36
C ASN A 173 -11.10 -8.69 11.34
N PRO A 174 -11.72 -9.80 11.78
CA PRO A 174 -11.06 -11.09 11.83
C PRO A 174 -10.66 -11.64 10.45
N ALA A 175 -11.45 -11.36 9.41
CA ALA A 175 -11.14 -11.80 8.05
C ALA A 175 -9.90 -11.08 7.49
N GLN A 176 -9.76 -9.79 7.80
CA GLN A 176 -8.57 -9.01 7.46
C GLN A 176 -7.33 -9.56 8.17
N LEU A 177 -7.45 -9.89 9.46
CA LEU A 177 -6.35 -10.47 10.23
C LEU A 177 -5.89 -11.80 9.63
N GLU A 178 -6.81 -12.73 9.37
CA GLU A 178 -6.43 -14.02 8.78
C GLU A 178 -5.84 -13.87 7.37
N HIS A 179 -6.34 -12.92 6.58
CA HIS A 179 -5.75 -12.61 5.27
C HIS A 179 -4.29 -12.14 5.39
N LEU A 180 -4.01 -11.23 6.32
CA LEU A 180 -2.64 -10.74 6.56
C LEU A 180 -1.73 -11.83 7.14
N MET A 181 -2.24 -12.67 8.05
CA MET A 181 -1.51 -13.83 8.58
C MET A 181 -1.13 -14.80 7.47
N PHE A 182 -2.05 -15.10 6.55
CA PHE A 182 -1.79 -15.93 5.37
C PHE A 182 -0.78 -15.27 4.43
N TYR A 183 -0.97 -13.97 4.14
CA TYR A 183 -0.06 -13.20 3.31
C TYR A 183 1.37 -13.26 3.88
N TRP A 184 1.61 -12.82 5.10
CA TRP A 184 2.96 -12.81 5.68
C TRP A 184 3.58 -14.21 5.73
N ALA A 185 2.82 -15.25 6.08
CA ALA A 185 3.30 -16.63 6.03
C ALA A 185 3.78 -17.02 4.62
N SER A 186 3.02 -16.65 3.58
CA SER A 186 3.38 -16.95 2.17
C SER A 186 4.62 -16.20 1.67
N ARG A 187 5.04 -15.14 2.38
CA ARG A 187 6.15 -14.27 1.99
C ARG A 187 7.46 -14.62 2.69
N VAL A 188 7.47 -15.59 3.61
CA VAL A 188 8.71 -16.05 4.27
C VAL A 188 9.62 -16.73 3.24
N GLY A 189 10.85 -16.22 3.12
CA GLY A 189 11.86 -16.75 2.19
C GLY A 189 11.49 -16.63 0.70
N THR A 190 10.51 -15.78 0.39
CA THR A 190 10.04 -15.56 -0.98
C THR A 190 10.19 -14.09 -1.31
N PRO A 191 11.23 -13.68 -2.06
CA PRO A 191 11.45 -12.30 -2.43
C PRO A 191 10.27 -11.65 -3.15
N HIS A 192 10.06 -10.36 -2.93
CA HIS A 192 9.01 -9.60 -3.59
C HIS A 192 9.53 -9.15 -4.96
N PRO A 193 8.77 -9.40 -6.04
CA PRO A 193 9.10 -8.79 -7.33
C PRO A 193 9.18 -7.27 -7.19
N ILE A 194 10.18 -6.67 -7.81
CA ILE A 194 10.37 -5.22 -7.85
C ILE A 194 9.86 -4.71 -9.17
N GLU A 195 8.92 -3.77 -9.11
CA GLU A 195 8.29 -3.18 -10.27
C GLU A 195 9.06 -1.92 -10.70
N PRO A 196 9.38 -1.77 -12.00
CA PRO A 196 10.10 -0.60 -12.51
C PRO A 196 9.21 0.64 -12.67
N THR A 197 7.93 0.53 -12.30
CA THR A 197 6.89 1.49 -12.66
C THR A 197 7.15 2.91 -12.17
N VAL A 198 7.69 3.07 -10.95
CA VAL A 198 8.02 4.41 -10.42
C VAL A 198 9.04 5.06 -11.34
N GLU A 199 10.18 4.41 -11.57
CA GLU A 199 11.25 4.94 -12.42
C GLU A 199 10.76 5.23 -13.86
N GLN A 200 9.94 4.35 -14.43
CA GLN A 200 9.40 4.52 -15.78
C GLN A 200 8.46 5.71 -15.93
N LEU A 201 7.75 6.11 -14.86
CA LEU A 201 6.73 7.16 -14.93
C LEU A 201 7.20 8.49 -14.35
N THR A 202 8.10 8.49 -13.36
CA THR A 202 8.47 9.69 -12.60
C THR A 202 9.90 10.18 -12.86
N ASP A 203 10.65 9.49 -13.72
CA ASP A 203 12.05 9.82 -14.07
C ASP A 203 13.02 9.81 -12.87
N HIS A 204 12.64 9.18 -11.75
CA HIS A 204 13.51 8.93 -10.61
C HIS A 204 13.28 7.51 -10.06
N PRO A 205 14.30 6.85 -9.49
CA PRO A 205 14.11 5.55 -8.87
C PRO A 205 13.13 5.64 -7.69
N ALA A 206 12.47 4.53 -7.37
CA ALA A 206 11.66 4.43 -6.15
C ALA A 206 12.52 4.73 -4.92
N ARG A 207 11.96 5.49 -3.98
CA ARG A 207 12.67 5.94 -2.77
C ARG A 207 12.90 4.73 -1.85
N PRO A 208 14.13 4.53 -1.34
CA PRO A 208 14.41 3.45 -0.41
C PRO A 208 13.87 3.73 1.00
N PHE A 209 13.72 2.67 1.80
CA PHE A 209 13.13 2.76 3.14
C PHE A 209 13.88 3.71 4.08
N THR A 210 15.19 3.85 3.90
CA THR A 210 16.01 4.80 4.67
C THR A 210 15.62 6.25 4.41
N ILE A 211 15.28 6.61 3.16
CA ILE A 211 14.79 7.96 2.84
C ILE A 211 13.46 8.23 3.53
N TRP A 212 12.56 7.24 3.57
CA TRP A 212 11.31 7.38 4.31
C TRP A 212 11.56 7.61 5.81
N LEU A 213 12.56 6.96 6.42
CA LEU A 213 12.92 7.22 7.81
C LEU A 213 13.47 8.65 8.03
N GLU A 214 14.25 9.17 7.07
CA GLU A 214 14.78 10.54 7.10
C GLU A 214 13.69 11.60 6.94
N ASP A 215 12.68 11.33 6.11
CA ASP A 215 11.53 12.23 5.89
C ASP A 215 10.57 12.26 7.09
N HIS A 216 10.60 11.22 7.93
CA HIS A 216 9.69 11.03 9.06
C HIS A 216 10.41 10.84 10.42
N PRO A 217 11.31 11.75 10.83
CA PRO A 217 12.23 11.53 11.95
C PRO A 217 11.51 11.42 13.31
N ASP A 218 10.36 12.06 13.45
CA ASP A 218 9.64 12.15 14.73
C ASP A 218 8.78 10.92 15.04
N ILE A 219 8.59 10.01 14.08
CA ILE A 219 7.65 8.89 14.23
C ILE A 219 8.11 7.91 15.31
N PHE A 220 9.41 7.69 15.41
CA PHE A 220 10.02 6.76 16.37
C PHE A 220 10.78 7.48 17.48
N ALA A 221 10.89 8.82 17.41
CA ALA A 221 11.46 9.63 18.46
C ALA A 221 10.69 9.43 19.79
N THR A 222 11.42 9.58 20.89
CA THR A 222 10.93 9.37 22.27
C THR A 222 10.27 10.62 22.83
#